data_AF-A0A954GAW0-F1
#
_entry.id   AF-A0A954GAW0-F1
#
_cell.length_a   1.000
_cell.length_b   1.000
_cell.length_c   1.000
_cell.angle_alpha   90.00
_cell.angle_beta   90.00
_cell.angle_gamma   90.00
#
_symmetry.space_group_name_H-M   'P 1'
#
loop_
_entity.id
_entity.type
_entity.pdbx_description
1 polymer ?
#
loop_
_entity_poly.entity_id
_entity_poly.type
_entity_poly.pdbx_seq_one_letter_code
_entity_poly.pdbx_strand_id
1 'polypeptide(L)'
;ASNAGLSQATSWGSWPSYQVFQVQVFGADAVTRDGPGGTCSINCNNSQGIYSFHTGGAHASFVDGSVHMLSESIDANVLFALITINGGEIINQDF
;
A
#
# COMPACT_ATOMS: atom_id res chain seq x y z
N ALA A 1 -16.25 -5.36 11.38
CA ALA A 1 -16.29 -3.89 11.31
C ALA A 1 -16.64 -3.47 9.89
N SER A 2 -17.46 -2.43 9.68
CA SER A 2 -17.76 -1.89 8.35
C SER A 2 -17.19 -0.48 8.20
N ASN A 3 -16.75 -0.13 6.99
CA ASN A 3 -16.16 1.18 6.69
C ASN A 3 -17.24 2.24 6.35
N ALA A 4 -18.53 1.92 6.50
CA ALA A 4 -19.67 2.72 6.04
C ALA A 4 -19.84 4.08 6.77
N GLY A 5 -19.08 4.33 7.85
CA GLY A 5 -19.11 5.59 8.60
C GLY A 5 -17.81 6.40 8.55
N LEU A 6 -16.80 5.96 7.79
CA LEU A 6 -15.51 6.66 7.72
C LEU A 6 -15.60 7.82 6.73
N SER A 7 -15.49 9.07 7.23
CA SER A 7 -15.14 10.19 6.36
C SER A 7 -13.66 10.06 5.98
N GLN A 8 -13.37 10.15 4.68
CA GLN A 8 -12.04 9.92 4.11
C GLN A 8 -11.44 8.54 4.39
N ALA A 9 -12.10 7.45 3.98
CA ALA A 9 -11.57 6.09 4.12
C ALA A 9 -10.15 5.90 3.56
N THR A 10 -9.76 6.68 2.56
CA THR A 10 -8.40 6.72 1.98
C THR A 10 -7.38 7.54 2.80
N SER A 11 -7.83 8.24 3.85
CA SER A 11 -7.00 9.05 4.76
C SER A 11 -6.60 8.39 6.07
N TRP A 12 -7.05 7.16 6.32
CA TRP A 12 -6.68 6.42 7.51
C TRP A 12 -5.43 5.61 7.24
N GLY A 13 -4.50 5.62 8.19
CA GLY A 13 -3.26 4.88 8.07
C GLY A 13 -3.48 3.37 8.04
N SER A 14 -2.47 2.63 7.57
CA SER A 14 -2.45 1.16 7.67
C SER A 14 -2.76 0.72 9.11
N TRP A 15 -3.37 -0.46 9.32
CA TRP A 15 -3.61 -0.96 10.68
C TRP A 15 -2.40 -0.82 11.63
N PRO A 16 -1.17 -1.23 11.26
CA PRO A 16 -0.03 -1.11 12.16
C PRO A 16 0.57 0.32 12.25
N SER A 17 -0.09 1.34 11.70
CA SER A 17 0.49 2.69 11.64
C SER A 17 0.62 3.34 13.02
N TYR A 18 1.77 3.97 13.26
CA TYR A 18 1.96 4.94 14.32
C TYR A 18 1.53 6.31 13.79
N GLN A 19 0.52 6.93 14.40
CA GLN A 19 -0.12 8.18 13.91
C GLN A 19 -0.85 8.02 12.55
N VAL A 20 -1.25 9.12 11.90
CA VAL A 20 -1.91 9.15 10.57
C VAL A 20 -0.89 8.90 9.45
N PHE A 21 -0.09 7.83 9.54
CA PHE A 21 0.76 7.43 8.41
C PHE A 21 -0.10 6.80 7.32
N GLN A 22 -0.34 7.54 6.24
CA GLN A 22 -1.04 7.06 5.07
C GLN A 22 -0.06 6.44 4.08
N VAL A 23 -0.34 5.21 3.64
CA VAL A 23 0.33 4.63 2.46
C VAL A 23 -0.25 5.32 1.23
N GLN A 24 0.56 6.14 0.56
CA GLN A 24 0.16 6.87 -0.63
C GLN A 24 0.37 6.03 -1.89
N VAL A 25 -0.59 6.14 -2.80
CA VAL A 25 -0.49 5.67 -4.17
C VAL A 25 -0.37 6.88 -5.09
N PHE A 26 0.54 6.79 -6.05
CA PHE A 26 0.84 7.87 -6.99
C PHE A 26 0.34 7.51 -8.38
N GLY A 27 0.20 8.53 -9.23
CA GLY A 27 0.07 8.34 -10.67
C GLY A 27 1.37 7.78 -11.27
N ALA A 28 1.33 7.43 -12.56
CA ALA A 28 2.53 7.02 -13.29
C ALA A 28 3.60 8.12 -13.39
N ASP A 29 3.24 9.36 -13.07
CA ASP A 29 4.16 10.49 -12.97
C ASP A 29 5.01 10.47 -11.69
N ALA A 30 4.73 9.57 -10.74
CA ALA A 30 5.39 9.44 -9.44
C ALA A 30 5.41 10.74 -8.59
N VAL A 31 4.58 11.71 -8.94
CA VAL A 31 4.56 13.04 -8.30
C VAL A 31 3.18 13.36 -7.76
N THR A 32 2.13 13.08 -8.54
CA THR A 32 0.77 13.41 -8.17
C THR A 32 0.16 12.26 -7.38
N ARG A 33 -0.18 12.51 -6.10
CA ARG A 33 -0.97 11.57 -5.30
C ARG A 33 -2.30 11.32 -6.01
N ASP A 34 -2.65 10.05 -6.22
CA ASP A 34 -3.84 9.65 -6.98
C ASP A 34 -3.86 10.24 -8.41
N GLY A 35 -2.68 10.44 -9.00
CA GLY A 35 -2.48 11.07 -10.30
C GLY A 35 -2.91 10.21 -11.52
N PRO A 36 -2.92 10.80 -12.72
CA PRO A 36 -3.28 10.10 -13.95
C PRO A 36 -2.22 9.07 -14.37
N GLY A 37 -2.60 8.16 -15.28
CA GLY A 37 -1.66 7.23 -15.92
C GLY A 37 -1.53 5.85 -15.27
N GLY A 38 -2.35 5.55 -14.25
CA GLY A 38 -2.35 4.27 -13.54
C GLY A 38 -1.86 4.41 -12.09
N THR A 39 -2.11 3.39 -11.28
CA THR A 39 -1.70 3.35 -9.87
C THR A 39 -0.28 2.83 -9.73
N CYS A 40 0.56 3.57 -9.01
CA CYS A 40 1.91 3.18 -8.67
C CYS A 40 2.12 3.29 -7.15
N SER A 41 2.39 2.16 -6.50
CA SER A 41 2.31 2.03 -5.04
C SER A 41 3.64 1.67 -4.37
N ILE A 42 4.50 0.91 -5.04
CA ILE A 42 5.84 0.52 -4.58
C ILE A 42 6.91 1.22 -5.41
N ASN A 43 7.96 1.71 -4.76
CA ASN A 43 9.11 2.40 -5.37
C ASN A 43 8.77 3.62 -6.24
N CYS A 44 7.55 4.16 -6.13
CA CYS A 44 7.16 5.32 -6.91
C CYS A 44 7.70 6.62 -6.31
N ASN A 45 7.45 6.84 -5.02
CA ASN A 45 7.81 8.07 -4.34
C ASN A 45 8.09 7.79 -2.85
N ASN A 46 9.10 8.44 -2.29
CA ASN A 46 9.58 8.22 -0.93
C ASN A 46 8.97 9.19 0.12
N SER A 47 7.98 10.01 -0.25
CA SER A 47 7.33 10.96 0.67
C SER A 47 6.47 10.23 1.71
N GLN A 48 5.55 9.36 1.27
CA GLN A 48 4.70 8.53 2.14
C GLN A 48 4.27 7.22 1.45
N GLY A 49 5.18 6.63 0.67
CA GLY A 49 4.98 5.34 -0.02
C GLY A 49 5.93 4.27 0.48
N ILE A 50 5.69 3.02 0.08
CA ILE A 50 6.65 1.95 0.30
C ILE A 50 7.75 2.10 -0.75
N TYR A 51 8.99 2.29 -0.30
CA TYR A 51 10.10 2.61 -1.17
C TYR A 51 11.36 1.88 -0.72
N SER A 52 12.13 1.38 -1.68
CA SER A 52 13.48 0.84 -1.51
C SER A 52 14.33 1.17 -2.73
N PHE A 53 15.64 0.98 -2.61
CA PHE A 53 16.58 1.12 -3.74
C PHE A 53 16.76 -0.19 -4.54
N HIS A 54 16.04 -1.26 -4.18
CA HIS A 54 16.07 -2.51 -4.93
C HIS A 54 15.23 -2.40 -6.19
N THR A 55 15.79 -2.85 -7.31
CA THR A 55 15.05 -2.94 -8.57
C THR A 55 13.90 -3.92 -8.43
N GLY A 56 12.71 -3.52 -8.89
CA GLY A 56 11.54 -4.40 -9.01
C GLY A 56 10.66 -4.44 -7.77
N GLY A 57 10.99 -3.74 -6.69
CA GLY A 57 10.12 -3.70 -5.50
C GLY A 57 10.78 -3.32 -4.18
N ALA A 58 10.10 -3.65 -3.08
CA ALA A 58 10.57 -3.39 -1.72
C ALA A 58 10.26 -4.58 -0.80
N HIS A 59 11.24 -4.97 0.03
CA HIS A 59 11.02 -6.00 1.04
C HIS A 59 10.20 -5.45 2.21
N ALA A 60 9.10 -6.13 2.55
CA ALA A 60 8.23 -5.80 3.67
C ALA A 60 8.18 -6.97 4.66
N SER A 61 8.25 -6.63 5.96
CA SER A 61 8.07 -7.60 7.05
C SER A 61 6.61 -7.68 7.44
N PHE A 62 6.14 -8.90 7.67
CA PHE A 62 4.78 -9.20 8.09
C PHE A 62 4.71 -9.47 9.60
N VAL A 63 3.50 -9.47 10.16
CA VAL A 63 3.28 -9.64 11.62
C VAL A 63 3.70 -11.02 12.12
N ASP A 64 3.72 -12.03 11.24
CA ASP A 64 4.21 -13.38 11.54
C ASP A 64 5.75 -13.51 11.45
N GLY A 65 6.46 -12.42 11.13
CA GLY A 65 7.91 -12.38 11.00
C GLY A 65 8.45 -12.82 9.63
N SER A 66 7.57 -13.20 8.69
CA SER A 66 7.97 -13.44 7.31
C SER A 66 8.34 -12.13 6.60
N VAL A 67 9.20 -12.24 5.58
CA VAL A 67 9.60 -11.10 4.74
C VAL A 67 9.29 -11.46 3.30
N HIS A 68 8.53 -10.59 2.65
CA HIS A 68 8.12 -10.74 1.25
C HIS A 68 8.61 -9.55 0.43
N MET A 69 8.97 -9.80 -0.82
CA MET A 69 9.31 -8.75 -1.77
C MET A 69 8.03 -8.27 -2.45
N LEU A 70 7.55 -7.08 -2.08
CA LEU A 70 6.39 -6.48 -2.73
C LEU A 70 6.80 -5.93 -4.09
N SER A 71 6.18 -6.42 -5.15
CA SER A 71 6.52 -6.03 -6.52
C SER A 71 6.15 -4.57 -6.83
N GLU A 72 6.97 -3.89 -7.65
CA GLU A 72 6.59 -2.61 -8.31
C GLU A 72 5.29 -2.71 -9.13
N SER A 73 4.95 -3.92 -9.59
CA SER A 73 3.74 -4.20 -10.35
C SER A 73 2.56 -4.67 -9.50
N ILE A 74 2.65 -4.61 -8.15
CA ILE A 74 1.57 -5.05 -7.28
C ILE A 74 0.29 -4.23 -7.54
N ASP A 75 -0.85 -4.90 -7.59
CA ASP A 75 -2.14 -4.21 -7.68
C ASP A 75 -2.38 -3.41 -6.39
N ALA A 76 -2.78 -2.15 -6.51
CA ALA A 76 -3.00 -1.29 -5.35
C ALA A 76 -4.04 -1.87 -4.38
N ASN A 77 -5.09 -2.56 -4.86
CA ASN A 77 -6.08 -3.18 -3.99
C ASN A 77 -5.49 -4.36 -3.20
N VAL A 78 -4.55 -5.10 -3.80
CA VAL A 78 -3.82 -6.16 -3.09
C VAL A 78 -2.96 -5.55 -1.99
N LEU A 79 -2.22 -4.48 -2.29
CA LEU A 79 -1.46 -3.77 -1.26
C LEU A 79 -2.37 -3.30 -0.11
N PHE A 80 -3.51 -2.69 -0.42
CA PHE A 80 -4.45 -2.24 0.61
C PHE A 80 -5.03 -3.39 1.43
N ALA A 81 -5.35 -4.53 0.80
CA ALA A 81 -5.79 -5.74 1.47
C ALA A 81 -4.75 -6.30 2.46
N LEU A 82 -3.45 -6.15 2.16
CA LEU A 82 -2.37 -6.59 3.07
C LEU A 82 -2.26 -5.71 4.33
N ILE A 83 -2.72 -4.46 4.28
CA ILE A 83 -2.54 -3.48 5.36
C ILE A 83 -3.84 -3.13 6.11
N THR A 84 -4.97 -3.75 5.74
CA THR A 84 -6.25 -3.67 6.43
C THR A 84 -6.43 -4.81 7.45
N ILE A 85 -6.87 -4.47 8.67
CA ILE A 85 -7.10 -5.46 9.75
C ILE A 85 -8.34 -6.33 9.54
N ASN A 86 -9.38 -5.75 8.93
CA ASN A 86 -10.71 -6.37 8.86
C ASN A 86 -11.38 -6.09 7.51
N GLY A 87 -10.61 -6.12 6.42
CA GLY A 87 -11.16 -5.98 5.07
C GLY A 87 -11.77 -7.29 4.53
N GLY A 88 -11.38 -8.44 5.11
CA GLY A 88 -11.94 -9.76 4.75
C GLY A 88 -11.57 -10.20 3.33
N GLU A 89 -10.59 -9.55 2.71
CA GLU A 89 -10.11 -9.89 1.38
C GLU A 89 -9.37 -11.23 1.40
N ILE A 90 -9.66 -12.10 0.43
CA ILE A 90 -8.87 -13.31 0.21
C ILE A 90 -7.77 -12.97 -0.81
N ILE A 91 -6.52 -12.99 -0.38
CA ILE A 91 -5.36 -12.73 -1.24
C ILE A 91 -4.84 -14.07 -1.75
N ASN A 92 -5.24 -14.44 -2.98
CA ASN A 92 -4.91 -15.73 -3.62
C ASN A 92 -3.72 -15.65 -4.59
N GLN A 93 -2.98 -14.55 -4.59
CA GLN A 93 -1.87 -14.31 -5.52
C GLN A 93 -0.59 -13.95 -4.75
N ASP A 94 0.56 -14.34 -5.31
CA ASP A 94 1.85 -13.89 -4.83
C ASP A 94 1.94 -12.36 -5.02
N PHE A 95 2.38 -11.64 -4.00
CA PHE A 95 2.40 -10.18 -3.91
C PHE A 95 3.84 -9.64 -3.79
#